data_AF-A0A929EVU1-F1
#
_entry.id   AF-A0A929EVU1-F1
#
_cell.length_a   1.000
_cell.length_b   1.000
_cell.length_c   1.000
_cell.angle_alpha   90.00
_cell.angle_beta   90.00
_cell.angle_gamma   90.00
#
_symmetry.space_group_name_H-M   'P 1'
#
loop_
_entity.id
_entity.type
_entity.pdbx_description
1 polymer ?
#
loop_
_entity_poly.entity_id
_entity_poly.type
_entity_poly.pdbx_seq_one_letter_code
_entity_poly.pdbx_strand_id
1 'polypeptide(L)'
;MLSPEVKKRKLQKLIQYLNDLKKHENSSFDQFMENHYEVERIIQLLIESSSDLIFHELSKHNVTPDSYREAFILAGKKDILPEELANSLALATGMRNILVHEYETIDYKLVHQSIKTALRDFAEFLKVLSE
;
A
#
# COMPACT_ATOMS: atom_id res chain seq x y z
N MET A 1 -17.99 9.65 -7.60
CA MET A 1 -16.68 10.34 -7.52
C MET A 1 -16.36 10.61 -6.06
N LEU A 2 -15.13 10.35 -5.60
CA LEU A 2 -14.68 10.79 -4.28
C LEU A 2 -14.62 12.32 -4.25
N SER A 3 -15.14 12.95 -3.19
CA SER A 3 -15.01 14.40 -3.03
C SER A 3 -13.56 14.77 -2.70
N PRO A 4 -13.11 16.00 -3.02
CA PRO A 4 -11.76 16.49 -2.66
C PRO A 4 -11.46 16.33 -1.17
N GLU A 5 -12.46 16.53 -0.31
CA GLU A 5 -12.36 16.35 1.14
C GLU A 5 -12.10 14.89 1.53
N VAL A 6 -12.74 13.93 0.86
CA VAL A 6 -12.52 12.51 1.14
C VAL A 6 -11.14 12.05 0.64
N LYS A 7 -10.67 12.54 -0.52
CA LYS A 7 -9.30 12.29 -1.00
C LYS A 7 -8.27 12.80 0.02
N LYS A 8 -8.41 14.05 0.47
CA LYS A 8 -7.52 14.65 1.48
C LYS A 8 -7.49 13.85 2.77
N ARG A 9 -8.66 13.43 3.28
CA ARG A 9 -8.76 12.60 4.49
C ARG A 9 -8.09 11.23 4.33
N LYS A 10 -8.22 10.60 3.16
CA LYS A 10 -7.54 9.32 2.86
C LYS A 10 -6.01 9.48 2.81
N LEU A 11 -5.51 10.55 2.19
CA LEU A 11 -4.07 10.87 2.17
C LEU A 11 -3.52 11.11 3.58
N GLN A 12 -4.24 11.85 4.42
CA GLN A 12 -3.84 12.05 5.83
C GLN A 12 -3.76 10.74 6.61
N LYS A 13 -4.71 9.83 6.40
CA LYS A 13 -4.66 8.50 7.01
C LYS A 13 -3.48 7.67 6.52
N LEU A 14 -3.19 7.71 5.21
CA LEU A 14 -2.00 7.04 4.66
C LEU A 14 -0.69 7.56 5.28
N ILE A 15 -0.56 8.87 5.46
CA ILE A 15 0.59 9.47 6.14
C ILE A 15 0.70 8.94 7.58
N GLN A 16 -0.42 8.86 8.31
CA GLN A 16 -0.44 8.31 9.66
C GLN A 16 0.03 6.85 9.67
N TYR A 17 -0.54 5.99 8.83
CA TYR A 17 -0.15 4.58 8.74
C TYR A 17 1.32 4.41 8.36
N LEU A 18 1.83 5.24 7.46
CA LEU A 18 3.24 5.21 7.08
C LEU A 18 4.16 5.59 8.25
N ASN A 19 3.78 6.60 9.04
CA ASN A 19 4.51 6.98 10.25
C ASN A 19 4.45 5.90 11.33
N ASP A 20 3.33 5.20 11.46
CA ASP A 20 3.20 4.07 12.37
C ASP A 20 4.10 2.91 11.91
N LEU A 21 4.11 2.56 10.61
CA LEU A 21 5.01 1.54 10.05
C LEU A 21 6.48 1.89 10.29
N LYS A 22 6.84 3.18 10.19
CA LYS A 22 8.22 3.66 10.34
C LYS A 22 8.79 3.38 11.72
N LYS A 23 7.96 3.25 12.76
CA LYS A 23 8.40 2.85 14.12
C LYS A 23 9.04 1.46 14.14
N HIS A 24 8.72 0.61 13.15
CA HIS A 24 9.24 -0.74 13.00
C HIS A 24 10.36 -0.87 11.94
N GLU A 25 10.85 0.23 11.35
CA GLU A 25 11.84 0.19 10.26
C GLU A 25 13.15 -0.51 10.63
N ASN A 26 13.60 -0.32 11.88
CA ASN A 26 14.88 -0.80 12.38
C ASN A 26 14.73 -1.82 13.52
N SER A 27 13.53 -2.38 13.71
CA SER A 27 13.33 -3.44 14.70
C SER A 27 14.07 -4.71 14.27
N SER A 28 14.65 -5.40 15.24
CA SER A 28 15.08 -6.79 15.04
C SER A 28 13.88 -7.69 14.74
N PHE A 29 14.11 -8.89 14.19
CA PHE A 29 13.03 -9.83 13.92
C PHE A 29 12.25 -10.21 15.19
N ASP A 30 12.93 -10.38 16.33
CA ASP A 30 12.28 -10.72 17.60
C ASP A 30 11.37 -9.58 18.10
N GLN A 31 11.83 -8.33 18.03
CA GLN A 31 11.02 -7.15 18.37
C GLN A 31 9.84 -6.94 17.40
N PHE A 32 10.05 -7.27 16.12
CA PHE A 32 8.97 -7.28 15.14
C PHE A 32 7.91 -8.33 15.51
N MET A 33 8.32 -9.53 15.90
CA MET A 33 7.40 -10.61 16.29
C MET A 33 6.58 -10.27 17.54
N GLU A 34 7.07 -9.42 18.44
CA GLU A 34 6.26 -8.91 19.56
C GLU A 34 5.06 -8.06 19.09
N ASN A 35 5.17 -7.45 17.90
CA ASN A 35 4.19 -6.49 17.36
C ASN A 35 3.71 -6.86 15.93
N HIS A 36 3.82 -8.13 15.53
CA HIS A 36 3.59 -8.55 14.14
C HIS A 36 2.18 -8.21 13.65
N TYR A 37 1.14 -8.46 14.45
CA TYR A 37 -0.24 -8.12 14.12
C TYR A 37 -0.47 -6.61 13.89
N GLU A 38 0.25 -5.75 14.62
CA GLU A 38 0.19 -4.30 14.39
C GLU A 38 0.75 -3.97 12.99
N VAL A 39 1.92 -4.51 12.66
CA VAL A 39 2.57 -4.27 11.36
C VAL A 39 1.73 -4.83 10.21
N GLU A 40 1.16 -6.03 10.35
CA GLU A 40 0.25 -6.61 9.37
C GLU A 40 -0.94 -5.69 9.10
N ARG A 41 -1.57 -5.20 10.17
CA ARG A 41 -2.71 -4.29 10.07
C ARG A 41 -2.33 -2.99 9.38
N ILE A 42 -1.16 -2.43 9.70
CA ILE A 42 -0.67 -1.20 9.06
C ILE A 42 -0.45 -1.43 7.56
N ILE A 43 0.22 -2.52 7.17
CA ILE A 43 0.46 -2.88 5.76
C ILE A 43 -0.86 -3.07 5.01
N GLN A 44 -1.82 -3.80 5.61
CA GLN A 44 -3.15 -3.96 5.04
C GLN A 44 -3.81 -2.59 4.78
N LEU A 45 -3.80 -1.70 5.78
CA LEU A 45 -4.43 -0.38 5.70
C LEU A 45 -3.76 0.53 4.65
N LEU A 46 -2.43 0.45 4.50
CA LEU A 46 -1.68 1.14 3.46
C LEU A 46 -2.10 0.67 2.07
N ILE A 47 -2.16 -0.65 1.85
CA ILE A 47 -2.52 -1.25 0.56
C ILE A 47 -3.98 -0.95 0.20
N GLU A 48 -4.92 -1.13 1.12
CA GLU A 48 -6.34 -0.89 0.86
C GLU A 48 -6.61 0.59 0.59
N SER A 49 -6.03 1.49 1.39
CA SER A 49 -6.24 2.93 1.24
C SER A 49 -5.62 3.49 -0.04
N SER A 50 -4.43 3.00 -0.43
CA SER A 50 -3.77 3.39 -1.68
C SER A 50 -4.50 2.81 -2.90
N SER A 51 -4.96 1.57 -2.82
CA SER A 51 -5.78 0.96 -3.88
C SER A 51 -7.05 1.78 -4.12
N ASP A 52 -7.82 2.12 -3.08
CA ASP A 52 -9.02 2.96 -3.21
C ASP A 52 -8.75 4.29 -3.92
N LEU A 53 -7.60 4.92 -3.65
CA LEU A 53 -7.19 6.15 -4.32
C LEU A 53 -6.88 5.90 -5.80
N ILE A 54 -6.19 4.81 -6.13
CA ILE A 54 -5.91 4.46 -7.53
C ILE A 54 -7.17 4.08 -8.31
N PHE A 55 -8.10 3.32 -7.73
CA PHE A 55 -9.42 3.07 -8.34
C PHE A 55 -10.13 4.38 -8.67
N HIS A 56 -10.04 5.36 -7.76
CA HIS A 56 -10.61 6.66 -7.98
C HIS A 56 -9.93 7.43 -9.12
N GLU A 57 -8.60 7.48 -9.14
CA GLU A 57 -7.87 8.16 -10.22
C GLU A 57 -8.17 7.50 -11.57
N LEU A 58 -8.11 6.17 -11.67
CA LEU A 58 -8.47 5.42 -12.89
C LEU A 58 -9.91 5.67 -13.36
N SER A 59 -10.86 5.82 -12.44
CA SER A 59 -12.24 6.14 -12.80
C SER A 59 -12.38 7.47 -13.56
N LYS A 60 -11.48 8.44 -13.33
CA LYS A 60 -11.44 9.71 -14.09
C LYS A 60 -11.01 9.50 -15.54
N HIS A 61 -10.32 8.40 -15.82
CA HIS A 61 -9.92 7.97 -17.16
C HIS A 61 -10.89 6.95 -17.78
N ASN A 62 -12.06 6.72 -17.18
CA ASN A 62 -13.02 5.68 -17.57
C ASN A 62 -12.42 4.26 -17.58
N VAL A 63 -11.49 3.99 -16.67
CA VAL A 63 -10.86 2.68 -16.49
C VAL A 63 -11.34 2.07 -15.18
N THR A 64 -11.84 0.84 -15.24
CA THR A 64 -12.29 0.07 -14.09
C THR A 64 -11.45 -1.19 -13.98
N PRO A 65 -10.52 -1.29 -13.00
CA PRO A 65 -9.75 -2.50 -12.76
C PRO A 65 -10.58 -3.57 -12.04
N ASP A 66 -10.30 -4.85 -12.31
CA ASP A 66 -10.95 -6.01 -11.70
C ASP A 66 -10.31 -6.42 -10.37
N SER A 67 -9.10 -5.92 -10.06
CA SER A 67 -8.39 -6.23 -8.83
C SER A 67 -7.46 -5.09 -8.39
N TYR A 68 -7.01 -5.12 -7.13
CA TYR A 68 -6.01 -4.17 -6.63
C TYR A 68 -4.70 -4.24 -7.41
N ARG A 69 -4.23 -5.45 -7.71
CA ARG A 69 -3.03 -5.66 -8.52
C ARG A 69 -3.17 -4.99 -9.88
N GLU A 70 -4.28 -5.25 -10.57
CA GLU A 70 -4.54 -4.65 -11.87
C GLU A 70 -4.65 -3.13 -11.79
N ALA A 71 -5.27 -2.59 -10.73
CA ALA A 71 -5.39 -1.15 -10.53
C ALA A 71 -4.03 -0.46 -10.55
N PHE A 72 -3.03 -0.98 -9.83
CA PHE A 72 -1.68 -0.39 -9.87
C PHE A 72 -1.01 -0.55 -11.25
N ILE A 73 -1.14 -1.71 -11.89
CA ILE A 73 -0.59 -1.92 -13.26
C ILE A 73 -1.19 -0.93 -14.26
N LEU A 74 -2.51 -0.72 -14.22
CA LEU A 74 -3.19 0.23 -15.10
C LEU A 74 -2.81 1.68 -14.75
N ALA A 75 -2.56 2.00 -13.48
CA ALA A 75 -2.09 3.31 -13.08
C ALA A 75 -0.71 3.64 -13.67
N GLY A 76 0.20 2.67 -13.71
CA GLY A 76 1.48 2.80 -14.41
C GLY A 76 1.31 3.05 -15.91
N LYS A 77 0.46 2.26 -16.58
CA LYS A 77 0.17 2.41 -18.03
C LYS A 77 -0.52 3.72 -18.41
N LYS A 78 -1.08 4.43 -17.43
CA LYS A 78 -1.78 5.71 -17.60
C LYS A 78 -0.97 6.91 -17.11
N ASP A 79 0.31 6.69 -16.78
CA ASP A 79 1.21 7.71 -16.25
C ASP A 79 0.69 8.38 -14.96
N ILE A 80 -0.21 7.70 -14.23
CA ILE A 80 -0.71 8.15 -12.91
C ILE A 80 0.35 7.89 -11.84
N LEU A 81 1.12 6.82 -12.02
CA LEU A 81 2.27 6.47 -11.20
C LEU A 81 3.46 6.17 -12.12
N PRO A 82 4.71 6.41 -11.69
CA PRO A 82 5.89 5.83 -12.33
C PRO A 82 5.73 4.31 -12.46
N GLU A 83 6.10 3.75 -13.61
CA GLU A 83 5.87 2.33 -13.91
C GLU A 83 6.55 1.39 -12.90
N GLU A 84 7.76 1.73 -12.45
CA GLU A 84 8.49 0.96 -11.43
C GLU A 84 7.73 0.94 -10.09
N LEU A 85 7.24 2.11 -9.65
CA LEU A 85 6.44 2.24 -8.43
C LEU A 85 5.12 1.46 -8.54
N ALA A 86 4.43 1.59 -9.68
CA ALA A 86 3.20 0.86 -9.97
C ALA A 86 3.41 -0.66 -9.88
N ASN A 87 4.49 -1.18 -10.48
CA ASN A 87 4.82 -2.60 -10.42
C ASN A 87 5.14 -3.07 -8.99
N SER A 88 5.88 -2.27 -8.22
CA SER A 88 6.21 -2.59 -6.82
C SER A 88 4.96 -2.62 -5.93
N LEU A 89 4.08 -1.62 -6.04
CA LEU A 89 2.81 -1.58 -5.31
C LEU A 89 1.85 -2.69 -5.75
N ALA A 90 1.84 -3.06 -7.03
CA ALA A 90 1.07 -4.20 -7.53
C ALA A 90 1.52 -5.51 -6.85
N LEU A 91 2.83 -5.71 -6.62
CA LEU A 91 3.34 -6.86 -5.87
C LEU A 91 2.92 -6.81 -4.39
N ALA A 92 2.94 -5.63 -3.77
CA ALA A 92 2.50 -5.45 -2.38
C ALA A 92 1.05 -5.90 -2.16
N THR A 93 0.16 -5.76 -3.15
CA THR A 93 -1.23 -6.25 -3.03
C THR A 93 -1.33 -7.76 -2.79
N GLY A 94 -0.35 -8.54 -3.27
CA GLY A 94 -0.24 -9.98 -2.98
C GLY A 94 0.03 -10.26 -1.50
N MET A 95 0.85 -9.44 -0.85
CA MET A 95 1.12 -9.54 0.58
C MET A 95 -0.18 -9.36 1.38
N ARG A 96 -1.02 -8.38 1.04
CA ARG A 96 -2.34 -8.22 1.67
C ARG A 96 -3.22 -9.46 1.52
N ASN A 97 -3.18 -10.14 0.37
CA ASN A 97 -3.98 -11.35 0.17
C ASN A 97 -3.57 -12.47 1.11
N ILE A 98 -2.25 -12.64 1.32
CA ILE A 98 -1.69 -13.62 2.27
C ILE A 98 -2.10 -13.24 3.70
N LEU A 99 -1.96 -11.96 4.08
CA LEU A 99 -2.29 -11.47 5.42
C LEU A 99 -3.78 -11.57 5.79
N VAL A 100 -4.68 -11.39 4.81
CA VAL A 100 -6.13 -11.29 5.10
C VAL A 100 -6.86 -12.61 4.93
N HIS A 101 -6.47 -13.43 3.96
CA HIS A 101 -7.28 -14.57 3.57
C HIS A 101 -6.81 -15.91 4.15
N GLU A 102 -5.72 -15.93 4.93
CA GLU A 102 -5.19 -17.12 5.63
C GLU A 102 -5.00 -18.37 4.75
N TYR A 103 -5.05 -18.23 3.41
CA TYR A 103 -4.94 -19.36 2.48
C TYR A 103 -3.57 -20.05 2.58
N GLU A 104 -2.56 -19.33 3.10
CA GLU A 104 -1.20 -19.79 3.29
C GLU A 104 -0.68 -19.36 4.66
N THR A 105 0.26 -20.12 5.23
CA THR A 105 0.97 -19.72 6.46
C THR A 105 1.77 -18.44 6.18
N ILE A 106 1.58 -17.41 7.01
CA ILE A 106 2.30 -16.14 6.86
C ILE A 106 3.79 -16.36 7.14
N ASP A 107 4.64 -16.08 6.15
CA ASP A 107 6.09 -15.99 6.37
C ASP A 107 6.44 -14.59 6.89
N TYR A 108 6.49 -14.48 8.22
CA TYR A 108 6.83 -13.25 8.92
C TYR A 108 8.23 -12.72 8.61
N LYS A 109 9.17 -13.55 8.12
CA LYS A 109 10.48 -13.06 7.69
C LYS A 109 10.34 -12.22 6.43
N LEU A 110 9.48 -12.62 5.50
CA LEU A 110 9.18 -11.84 4.31
C LEU A 110 8.46 -10.54 4.66
N VAL A 111 7.52 -10.56 5.62
CA VAL A 111 6.84 -9.35 6.10
C VAL A 111 7.85 -8.39 6.74
N HIS A 112 8.73 -8.87 7.61
CA HIS A 112 9.76 -8.04 8.25
C HIS A 112 10.71 -7.43 7.21
N GLN A 113 11.15 -8.21 6.23
CA GLN A 113 12.02 -7.74 5.14
C GLN A 113 11.33 -6.73 4.22
N SER A 114 10.00 -6.79 4.06
CA SER A 114 9.26 -5.90 3.18
C SER A 114 9.03 -4.50 3.77
N ILE A 115 9.18 -4.31 5.08
CA ILE A 115 8.90 -3.04 5.78
C ILE A 115 9.63 -1.86 5.11
N LYS A 116 10.92 -2.01 4.80
CA LYS A 116 11.72 -0.94 4.17
C LYS A 116 11.24 -0.61 2.76
N THR A 117 10.92 -1.64 1.98
CA THR A 117 10.37 -1.50 0.63
C THR A 117 9.02 -0.80 0.68
N ALA A 118 8.12 -1.23 1.58
CA ALA A 118 6.82 -0.60 1.79
C ALA A 118 6.96 0.87 2.20
N LEU A 119 7.86 1.19 3.14
CA LEU A 119 8.12 2.57 3.56
C LEU A 119 8.54 3.46 2.38
N ARG A 120 9.46 2.97 1.54
CA ARG A 120 9.91 3.67 0.33
C ARG A 120 8.75 3.88 -0.65
N ASP A 121 8.07 2.81 -1.02
CA ASP A 121 7.06 2.84 -2.08
C ASP A 121 5.85 3.67 -1.68
N PHE A 122 5.36 3.55 -0.44
CA PHE A 122 4.23 4.35 0.02
C PHE A 122 4.61 5.82 0.26
N ALA A 123 5.86 6.13 0.59
CA ALA A 123 6.34 7.52 0.63
C ALA A 123 6.35 8.14 -0.78
N GLU A 124 6.83 7.38 -1.78
CA GLU A 124 6.84 7.83 -3.17
C GLU A 124 5.42 7.99 -3.72
N PHE A 125 4.53 7.04 -3.42
CA PHE A 125 3.11 7.11 -3.76
C PHE A 125 2.45 8.37 -3.21
N LEU A 126 2.70 8.70 -1.94
CA LEU A 126 2.17 9.92 -1.32
C LEU A 126 2.68 11.17 -2.00
N LYS A 127 3.95 11.20 -2.42
CA LYS A 127 4.51 12.33 -3.17
C LYS A 127 3.78 12.53 -4.49
N VAL A 128 3.63 11.47 -5.29
CA VAL A 128 2.98 11.54 -6.61
C VAL A 128 1.52 11.98 -6.51
N LEU A 129 0.77 11.54 -5.48
CA LEU A 129 -0.67 11.83 -5.36
C LEU A 129 -1.01 13.11 -4.59
N SER A 130 -0.03 13.72 -3.93
CA SER A 130 -0.19 14.99 -3.21
C SER A 130 0.20 16.21 -4.03
N GLU A 131 0.87 16.00 -5.17
CA GLU A 131 1.07 16.99 -6.24
C GLU A 131 -0.24 17.26 -7.01
#